data_AF-A0A2K4DR72-F1
#
_entry.id   AF-A0A2K4DR72-F1
#
_cell.length_a   1.000
_cell.length_b   1.000
_cell.length_c   1.000
_cell.angle_alpha   90.00
_cell.angle_beta   90.00
_cell.angle_gamma   90.00
#
_symmetry.space_group_name_H-M   'P 1'
#
loop_
_entity.id
_entity.type
_entity.pdbx_description
1 polymer ?
#
loop_
_entity_poly.entity_id
_entity_poly.type
_entity_poly.pdbx_seq_one_letter_code
_entity_poly.pdbx_strand_id
1 'polypeptide(L)'
;MSDIIPFPKLQQKLYNDIIEVEYKQDYDRLYQLFENYEAHFELDDKLSLIKCEMLYNQGYYLELREETIIFLKKGLQYYDDLMLYYVKSLNGLGQYYEAVEVIDQIIEEIKSHKTRMELFPIKAYAQSQLNEDKHITSQQLANFDTLNMNEQIKLIMKLIDNGHYEFKETVAFLLTRDVKANNLKSLMLEFLRFAKYSDPVTIEKYGYSISVIPAQLKGIEHAELKVEVIPKVLDKLSEGALHISEEATRVMNNHSILLYPLNIFEIYNANEWISTYDVYFKSMIGIQTSEVNEDILNLIYVLDGQI
;
A
#
# COMPACT_ATOMS: atom_id res chain seq x y z
N MET A 1 17.19 -34.61 -12.70
CA MET A 1 15.72 -34.46 -12.65
C MET A 1 15.19 -35.70 -11.98
N SER A 2 14.84 -35.61 -10.70
CA SER A 2 14.28 -36.74 -9.96
C SER A 2 12.77 -36.68 -10.11
N ASP A 3 12.20 -37.68 -10.78
CA ASP A 3 10.76 -37.88 -10.84
C ASP A 3 10.25 -38.14 -9.42
N ILE A 4 9.67 -37.11 -8.80
CA ILE A 4 8.93 -37.25 -7.55
C ILE A 4 7.68 -38.05 -7.90
N ILE A 5 7.69 -39.34 -7.58
CA ILE A 5 6.51 -40.20 -7.69
C ILE A 5 5.63 -39.86 -6.47
N PRO A 6 4.47 -39.20 -6.63
CA PRO A 6 3.58 -38.99 -5.50
C PRO A 6 3.12 -40.37 -5.00
N PHE A 7 3.34 -40.63 -3.70
CA PHE A 7 2.93 -41.88 -3.06
C PHE A 7 1.44 -42.13 -3.34
N PRO A 8 1.04 -43.29 -3.91
CA PRO A 8 -0.36 -43.56 -4.17
C PRO A 8 -1.14 -43.46 -2.85
N LYS A 9 -2.19 -42.63 -2.84
CA LYS A 9 -3.05 -42.26 -1.69
C LYS A 9 -2.53 -41.18 -0.75
N LEU A 10 -1.39 -40.54 -1.01
CA LEU A 10 -0.89 -39.45 -0.15
C LEU A 10 -1.90 -38.29 -0.05
N GLN A 11 -2.44 -37.84 -1.19
CA GLN A 11 -3.44 -36.78 -1.23
C GLN A 11 -4.66 -37.11 -0.37
N GLN A 12 -5.23 -38.31 -0.55
CA GLN A 12 -6.43 -38.73 0.18
C GLN A 12 -6.17 -38.93 1.68
N LYS A 13 -4.97 -39.39 2.05
CA LYS A 13 -4.56 -39.48 3.45
C LYS A 13 -4.49 -38.09 4.08
N LEU A 14 -3.73 -37.16 3.48
CA LEU A 14 -3.59 -35.80 4.01
C LEU A 14 -4.94 -35.10 4.08
N TYR A 15 -5.79 -35.27 3.07
CA TYR A 15 -7.16 -34.77 3.07
C TYR A 15 -7.94 -35.26 4.30
N ASN A 16 -7.96 -36.58 4.53
CA ASN A 16 -8.68 -37.15 5.67
C ASN A 16 -8.08 -36.71 7.02
N ASP A 17 -6.75 -36.62 7.10
CA ASP A 17 -6.05 -36.13 8.29
C ASP A 17 -6.47 -34.68 8.60
N ILE A 18 -6.57 -33.81 7.58
CA ILE A 18 -7.07 -32.44 7.73
C ILE A 18 -8.50 -32.44 8.28
N ILE A 19 -9.42 -33.21 7.69
CA ILE A 19 -10.81 -33.27 8.15
C ILE A 19 -10.92 -33.80 9.59
N GLU A 20 -10.10 -34.80 9.97
CA GLU A 20 -10.12 -35.33 11.34
C GLU A 20 -9.62 -34.32 12.37
N VAL A 21 -8.57 -33.58 12.03
CA VAL A 21 -7.96 -32.57 12.91
C VAL A 21 -8.83 -31.32 12.99
N GLU A 22 -9.48 -30.92 11.89
CA GLU A 22 -10.50 -29.86 11.85
C GLU A 22 -11.62 -30.14 12.85
N TYR A 23 -12.16 -31.36 12.86
CA TYR A 23 -13.20 -31.74 13.81
C TYR A 23 -12.77 -31.61 15.27
N LYS A 24 -11.46 -31.75 15.55
CA LYS A 24 -10.88 -31.59 16.89
C LYS A 24 -10.49 -30.14 17.21
N GLN A 25 -10.60 -29.23 16.24
CA GLN A 25 -10.19 -27.82 16.33
C GLN A 25 -8.73 -27.63 16.79
N ASP A 26 -7.85 -28.56 16.39
CA ASP A 26 -6.41 -28.47 16.66
C ASP A 26 -5.73 -27.67 15.53
N TYR A 27 -5.81 -26.34 15.64
CA TYR A 27 -5.37 -25.42 14.60
C TYR A 27 -3.86 -25.45 14.32
N ASP A 28 -3.04 -25.69 15.34
CA ASP A 28 -1.58 -25.79 15.18
C ASP A 28 -1.21 -26.98 14.30
N ARG A 29 -1.88 -28.12 14.52
CA ARG A 29 -1.69 -29.30 13.69
C ARG A 29 -2.31 -29.14 12.30
N LEU A 30 -3.43 -28.44 12.18
CA LEU A 30 -4.01 -28.11 10.87
C LEU A 30 -3.02 -27.31 10.01
N TYR A 31 -2.35 -26.32 10.59
CA TYR A 31 -1.41 -25.47 9.85
C TYR A 31 -0.29 -26.32 9.22
N GLN A 32 0.29 -27.22 10.01
CA GLN A 32 1.32 -28.14 9.52
C GLN A 32 0.80 -29.09 8.43
N LEU A 33 -0.46 -29.53 8.53
CA LEU A 33 -1.05 -30.39 7.51
C LEU A 33 -1.29 -29.65 6.19
N PHE A 34 -1.69 -28.36 6.25
CA PHE A 34 -1.84 -27.52 5.06
C PHE A 34 -0.51 -27.27 4.35
N GLU A 35 0.55 -26.90 5.08
CA GLU A 35 1.90 -26.75 4.51
C GLU A 35 2.35 -28.01 3.76
N ASN A 36 2.11 -29.19 4.34
CA ASN A 36 2.44 -30.46 3.71
C ASN A 36 1.57 -30.79 2.48
N TYR A 37 0.29 -30.42 2.52
CA TYR A 37 -0.65 -30.65 1.43
C TYR A 37 -0.34 -29.75 0.24
N GLU A 38 -0.16 -28.45 0.47
CA GLU A 38 0.07 -27.44 -0.58
C GLU A 38 1.44 -27.53 -1.23
N ALA A 39 2.42 -28.16 -0.57
CA ALA A 39 3.69 -28.53 -1.20
C ALA A 39 3.53 -29.48 -2.41
N HIS A 40 2.37 -30.15 -2.54
CA HIS A 40 2.18 -31.21 -3.53
C HIS A 40 0.85 -31.11 -4.31
N PHE A 41 -0.17 -30.45 -3.75
CA PHE A 41 -1.54 -30.48 -4.28
C PHE A 41 -2.23 -29.12 -4.12
N GLU A 42 -3.17 -28.81 -5.01
CA GLU A 42 -4.04 -27.64 -4.87
C GLU A 42 -5.23 -27.93 -3.95
N LEU A 43 -5.64 -26.91 -3.18
CA LEU A 43 -6.83 -26.98 -2.33
C LEU A 43 -8.10 -27.01 -3.18
N ASP A 44 -9.06 -27.83 -2.76
CA ASP A 44 -10.43 -27.76 -3.27
C ASP A 44 -11.24 -26.71 -2.49
N ASP A 45 -12.49 -26.50 -2.90
CA ASP A 45 -13.37 -25.51 -2.27
C ASP A 45 -13.52 -25.75 -0.74
N LYS A 46 -13.58 -27.02 -0.30
CA LYS A 46 -13.78 -27.38 1.11
C LYS A 46 -12.53 -27.09 1.93
N LEU A 47 -11.38 -27.57 1.50
CA LEU A 47 -10.11 -27.36 2.20
C LEU A 47 -9.74 -25.88 2.25
N SER A 48 -10.09 -25.10 1.21
CA SER A 48 -9.90 -23.65 1.20
C SER A 48 -10.64 -22.96 2.35
N LEU A 49 -11.90 -23.33 2.60
CA LEU A 49 -12.67 -22.78 3.73
C LEU A 49 -12.10 -23.21 5.09
N ILE A 50 -11.65 -24.46 5.23
CA ILE A 50 -11.03 -24.95 6.47
C ILE A 50 -9.73 -24.17 6.74
N LYS A 51 -8.91 -23.91 5.72
CA LYS A 51 -7.70 -23.10 5.85
C LYS A 51 -8.04 -21.68 6.31
N CYS A 52 -9.05 -21.05 5.70
CA CYS A 52 -9.52 -19.72 6.11
C CYS A 52 -9.97 -19.70 7.59
N GLU A 53 -10.73 -20.70 8.02
CA GLU A 53 -11.17 -20.82 9.42
C GLU A 53 -9.99 -20.97 10.38
N MET A 54 -9.03 -21.84 10.04
CA MET A 54 -7.82 -22.04 10.83
C MET A 54 -7.01 -20.74 10.98
N LEU A 55 -6.72 -20.07 9.87
CA LEU A 55 -5.95 -18.82 9.87
C LEU A 55 -6.66 -17.73 10.68
N TYR A 56 -7.98 -17.64 10.58
CA TYR A 56 -8.77 -16.70 11.37
C TYR A 56 -8.65 -16.98 12.88
N ASN A 57 -8.77 -18.24 13.30
CA ASN A 57 -8.71 -18.63 14.71
C ASN A 57 -7.30 -18.48 15.31
N GLN A 58 -6.24 -18.62 14.51
CA GLN A 58 -4.86 -18.38 14.94
C GLN A 58 -4.46 -16.89 14.90
N GLY A 59 -5.31 -16.01 14.37
CA GLY A 59 -5.02 -14.58 14.24
C GLY A 59 -4.02 -14.26 13.12
N TYR A 60 -3.81 -15.18 12.17
CA TYR A 60 -2.95 -14.98 11.00
C TYR A 60 -3.69 -14.19 9.92
N TYR A 61 -4.11 -12.97 10.27
CA TYR A 61 -5.00 -12.16 9.42
C TYR A 61 -4.36 -11.70 8.11
N LEU A 62 -3.04 -11.49 8.10
CA LEU A 62 -2.33 -11.11 6.87
C LEU A 62 -2.38 -12.25 5.84
N GLU A 63 -2.02 -13.46 6.27
CA GLU A 63 -2.07 -14.67 5.44
C GLU A 63 -3.52 -14.97 5.02
N LEU A 64 -4.49 -14.86 5.94
CA LEU A 64 -5.91 -15.03 5.64
C LEU A 64 -6.38 -14.08 4.53
N ARG A 65 -5.94 -12.83 4.55
CA ARG A 65 -6.30 -11.83 3.53
C ARG A 65 -5.74 -12.22 2.16
N GLU A 66 -4.49 -12.68 2.11
CA GLU A 66 -3.84 -13.09 0.87
C GLU A 66 -4.49 -14.33 0.27
N GLU A 67 -4.72 -15.37 1.09
CA GLU A 67 -5.39 -16.61 0.69
C GLU A 67 -6.81 -16.36 0.18
N THR A 68 -7.60 -15.56 0.89
CA THR A 68 -8.97 -15.23 0.46
C THR A 68 -8.99 -14.48 -0.88
N ILE A 69 -8.05 -13.56 -1.12
CA ILE A 69 -7.90 -12.91 -2.44
C ILE A 69 -7.57 -13.94 -3.53
N ILE A 70 -6.65 -14.88 -3.26
CA ILE A 70 -6.28 -15.93 -4.21
C ILE A 70 -7.49 -16.80 -4.55
N PHE A 71 -8.23 -17.26 -3.53
CA PHE A 71 -9.42 -18.11 -3.71
C PHE A 71 -10.55 -17.39 -4.45
N LEU A 72 -10.80 -16.11 -4.15
CA LEU A 72 -11.78 -15.29 -4.86
C LEU A 72 -11.41 -15.14 -6.35
N LYS A 73 -10.12 -14.89 -6.66
CA LYS A 73 -9.64 -14.81 -8.05
C LYS A 73 -9.73 -16.12 -8.82
N LYS A 74 -9.58 -17.26 -8.14
CA LYS A 74 -9.76 -18.59 -8.74
C LYS A 74 -11.22 -18.91 -9.07
N GLY A 75 -12.18 -18.13 -8.55
CA GLY A 75 -13.61 -18.33 -8.81
C GLY A 75 -14.19 -19.57 -8.11
N LEU A 76 -13.68 -19.89 -6.91
CA LEU A 76 -14.20 -20.99 -6.08
C LEU A 76 -15.70 -20.81 -5.79
N GLN A 77 -16.44 -21.91 -5.60
CA GLN A 77 -17.91 -21.86 -5.51
C GLN A 77 -18.45 -21.14 -4.27
N TYR A 78 -17.66 -21.01 -3.20
CA TYR A 78 -18.06 -20.43 -1.91
C TYR A 78 -17.75 -18.94 -1.80
N TYR A 79 -18.17 -18.14 -2.79
CA TYR A 79 -17.92 -16.70 -2.82
C TYR A 79 -18.35 -15.98 -1.53
N ASP A 80 -19.58 -16.22 -1.07
CA ASP A 80 -20.13 -15.56 0.11
C ASP A 80 -19.29 -15.83 1.38
N ASP A 81 -18.85 -17.09 1.59
CA ASP A 81 -18.04 -17.47 2.74
C ASP A 81 -16.60 -16.93 2.64
N LEU A 82 -16.02 -16.94 1.44
CA LEU A 82 -14.70 -16.35 1.20
C LEU A 82 -14.71 -14.83 1.42
N MET A 83 -15.75 -14.13 0.98
CA MET A 83 -15.91 -12.69 1.25
C MET A 83 -16.04 -12.40 2.75
N LEU A 84 -16.74 -13.25 3.50
CA LEU A 84 -16.82 -13.12 4.95
C LEU A 84 -15.45 -13.25 5.62
N TYR A 85 -14.64 -14.24 5.23
CA TYR A 85 -13.29 -14.39 5.75
C TYR A 85 -12.36 -13.24 5.33
N TYR A 86 -12.50 -12.74 4.10
CA TYR A 86 -11.79 -11.56 3.64
C TYR A 86 -12.10 -10.35 4.53
N VAL A 87 -13.38 -10.06 4.79
CA VAL A 87 -13.79 -8.95 5.67
C VAL A 87 -13.35 -9.16 7.12
N LYS A 88 -13.40 -10.40 7.63
CA LYS A 88 -12.85 -10.75 8.95
C LYS A 88 -11.35 -10.46 9.03
N SER A 89 -10.60 -10.77 7.97
CA SER A 89 -9.16 -10.48 7.90
C SER A 89 -8.86 -8.97 7.95
N LEU A 90 -9.64 -8.15 7.24
CA LEU A 90 -9.52 -6.69 7.27
C LEU A 90 -9.75 -6.14 8.69
N ASN A 91 -10.80 -6.62 9.38
CA ASN A 91 -11.06 -6.23 10.76
C ASN A 91 -9.94 -6.66 11.72
N GLY A 92 -9.43 -7.89 11.58
CA GLY A 92 -8.33 -8.39 12.40
C GLY A 92 -7.03 -7.60 12.20
N LEU A 93 -6.82 -7.01 11.02
CA LEU A 93 -5.70 -6.12 10.71
C LEU A 93 -5.94 -4.66 11.11
N GLY A 94 -7.10 -4.32 11.67
CA GLY A 94 -7.48 -2.94 11.98
C GLY A 94 -7.82 -2.08 10.75
N GLN A 95 -7.99 -2.70 9.58
CA GLN A 95 -8.35 -2.05 8.31
C GLN A 95 -9.86 -1.81 8.25
N TYR A 96 -10.36 -1.01 9.18
CA TYR A 96 -11.79 -0.84 9.41
C TYR A 96 -12.48 -0.09 8.27
N TYR A 97 -11.80 0.88 7.66
CA TYR A 97 -12.36 1.64 6.54
C TYR A 97 -12.60 0.73 5.33
N GLU A 98 -11.58 -0.05 4.94
CA GLU A 98 -11.69 -1.02 3.86
C GLU A 98 -12.74 -2.08 4.16
N ALA A 99 -12.83 -2.55 5.41
CA ALA A 99 -13.85 -3.51 5.79
C ALA A 99 -15.28 -2.95 5.58
N VAL A 100 -15.52 -1.69 5.96
CA VAL A 100 -16.83 -1.03 5.75
C VAL A 100 -17.13 -0.88 4.26
N GLU A 101 -16.18 -0.37 3.48
CA GLU A 101 -16.33 -0.16 2.03
C GLU A 101 -16.60 -1.48 1.29
N VAL A 102 -15.85 -2.53 1.60
CA VAL A 102 -16.04 -3.86 0.99
C VAL A 102 -17.42 -4.40 1.31
N ILE A 103 -17.86 -4.31 2.58
CA ILE A 103 -19.21 -4.76 2.96
C ILE A 103 -20.27 -3.96 2.20
N ASP A 104 -20.15 -2.64 2.13
CA ASP A 104 -21.11 -1.79 1.43
C ASP A 104 -21.23 -2.09 -0.07
N GLN A 105 -20.13 -2.49 -0.71
CA GLN A 105 -20.13 -2.86 -2.13
C GLN A 105 -20.79 -4.23 -2.38
N ILE A 106 -20.60 -5.20 -1.49
CA ILE A 106 -21.02 -6.59 -1.75
C ILE A 106 -22.33 -7.00 -1.07
N ILE A 107 -22.82 -6.26 -0.07
CA ILE A 107 -23.91 -6.73 0.81
C ILE A 107 -25.19 -7.09 0.04
N GLU A 108 -25.48 -6.38 -1.06
CA GLU A 108 -26.63 -6.64 -1.93
C GLU A 108 -26.41 -7.87 -2.84
N GLU A 109 -25.17 -8.18 -3.18
CA GLU A 109 -24.78 -9.30 -4.06
C GLU A 109 -24.72 -10.64 -3.31
N ILE A 110 -24.50 -10.61 -2.00
CA ILE A 110 -24.43 -11.80 -1.14
C ILE A 110 -25.78 -12.52 -1.13
N LYS A 111 -25.77 -13.79 -1.53
CA LYS A 111 -26.98 -14.64 -1.64
C LYS A 111 -27.38 -15.21 -0.29
N SER A 112 -26.39 -15.60 0.51
CA SER A 112 -26.55 -16.23 1.82
C SER A 112 -27.03 -15.22 2.86
N HIS A 113 -28.26 -15.41 3.34
CA HIS A 113 -28.80 -14.62 4.45
C HIS A 113 -27.93 -14.74 5.71
N LYS A 114 -27.38 -15.94 5.99
CA LYS A 114 -26.49 -16.18 7.12
C LYS A 114 -25.25 -15.29 7.03
N THR A 115 -24.60 -15.26 5.86
CA THR A 115 -23.40 -14.45 5.63
C THR A 115 -23.70 -12.97 5.83
N ARG A 116 -24.82 -12.46 5.31
CA ARG A 116 -25.22 -11.05 5.56
C ARG A 116 -25.39 -10.76 7.05
N MET A 117 -26.02 -11.67 7.80
CA MET A 117 -26.19 -11.53 9.25
C MET A 117 -24.86 -11.54 10.01
N GLU A 118 -23.83 -12.24 9.52
CA GLU A 118 -22.49 -12.20 10.10
C GLU A 118 -21.71 -10.93 9.73
N LEU A 119 -21.94 -10.36 8.55
CA LEU A 119 -21.25 -9.13 8.11
C LEU A 119 -21.75 -7.87 8.83
N PHE A 120 -23.06 -7.77 9.14
CA PHE A 120 -23.60 -6.61 9.84
C PHE A 120 -22.91 -6.27 11.17
N PRO A 121 -22.71 -7.21 12.13
CA PRO A 121 -22.00 -6.90 13.37
C PRO A 121 -20.54 -6.52 13.13
N ILE A 122 -19.87 -7.14 12.14
CA ILE A 122 -18.50 -6.80 11.77
C ILE A 122 -18.43 -5.35 11.26
N LYS A 123 -19.36 -4.97 10.38
CA LYS A 123 -19.50 -3.59 9.88
C LYS A 123 -19.73 -2.60 11.02
N ALA A 124 -20.67 -2.91 11.92
CA ALA A 124 -21.01 -2.03 13.04
C ALA A 124 -19.81 -1.83 13.98
N TYR A 125 -19.04 -2.89 14.23
CA TYR A 125 -17.80 -2.79 15.00
C TYR A 125 -16.77 -1.88 14.31
N ALA A 126 -16.48 -2.13 13.03
CA ALA A 126 -15.55 -1.31 12.25
C ALA A 126 -15.97 0.17 12.21
N GLN A 127 -17.26 0.46 12.01
CA GLN A 127 -17.80 1.82 12.07
C GLN A 127 -17.63 2.47 13.44
N SER A 128 -17.81 1.71 14.53
CA SER A 128 -17.57 2.23 15.88
C SER A 128 -16.10 2.61 16.08
N GLN A 129 -15.17 1.78 15.60
CA GLN A 129 -13.73 2.06 15.69
C GLN A 129 -13.35 3.32 14.89
N LEU A 130 -13.87 3.47 13.67
CA LEU A 130 -13.66 4.67 12.86
C LEU A 130 -14.23 5.93 13.51
N ASN A 131 -15.41 5.84 14.15
CA ASN A 131 -16.01 6.98 14.84
C ASN A 131 -15.19 7.41 16.07
N GLU A 132 -14.69 6.45 16.84
CA GLU A 132 -13.81 6.74 17.98
C GLU A 132 -12.50 7.36 17.51
N ASP A 133 -11.93 6.82 16.43
CA ASP A 133 -10.73 7.34 15.80
C ASP A 133 -10.88 8.79 15.33
N LYS A 134 -12.01 9.09 14.68
CA LYS A 134 -12.35 10.42 14.19
C LYS A 134 -12.27 11.48 15.30
N HIS A 135 -12.72 11.17 16.50
CA HIS A 135 -12.66 12.10 17.63
C HIS A 135 -11.21 12.42 18.03
N ILE A 136 -10.36 11.40 18.09
CA ILE A 136 -8.93 11.55 18.40
C ILE A 136 -8.24 12.36 17.29
N THR A 137 -8.45 11.96 16.05
CA THR A 137 -7.85 12.57 14.86
C THR A 137 -8.27 14.04 14.70
N SER A 138 -9.52 14.38 15.02
CA SER A 138 -9.98 15.78 15.05
C SER A 138 -9.23 16.63 16.09
N GLN A 139 -8.95 16.09 17.28
CA GLN A 139 -8.19 16.81 18.31
C GLN A 139 -6.73 16.99 17.90
N GLN A 140 -6.14 16.00 17.23
CA GLN A 140 -4.76 16.09 16.72
C GLN A 140 -4.65 17.12 15.60
N LEU A 141 -5.62 17.16 14.67
CA LEU A 141 -5.68 18.18 13.62
C LEU A 141 -5.81 19.60 14.19
N ALA A 142 -6.58 19.79 15.26
CA ALA A 142 -6.68 21.09 15.93
C ALA A 142 -5.36 21.57 16.54
N ASN A 143 -4.44 20.65 16.83
CA ASN A 143 -3.13 20.93 17.44
C ASN A 143 -1.97 20.63 16.47
N PHE A 144 -2.24 20.62 15.16
CA PHE A 144 -1.29 20.15 14.14
C PHE A 144 0.09 20.79 14.23
N ASP A 145 0.14 22.10 14.49
CA ASP A 145 1.39 22.87 14.55
C ASP A 145 2.26 22.56 15.77
N THR A 146 1.68 21.90 16.78
CA THR A 146 2.41 21.48 17.98
C THR A 146 3.01 20.08 17.84
N LEU A 147 2.56 19.32 16.83
CA LEU A 147 3.08 18.00 16.52
C LEU A 147 4.45 18.11 15.85
N ASN A 148 5.34 17.16 16.15
CA ASN A 148 6.58 17.03 15.39
C ASN A 148 6.31 16.45 14.00
N MET A 149 7.29 16.54 13.10
CA MET A 149 7.15 16.10 11.70
C MET A 149 6.68 14.64 11.57
N ASN A 150 7.20 13.72 12.40
CA ASN A 150 6.82 12.31 12.33
C ASN A 150 5.37 12.10 12.80
N GLU A 151 4.93 12.86 13.80
CA GLU A 151 3.53 12.85 14.26
C GLU A 151 2.59 13.42 13.21
N GLN A 152 2.98 14.50 12.53
CA GLN A 152 2.22 15.07 11.41
C GLN A 152 2.08 14.07 10.26
N ILE A 153 3.17 13.43 9.83
CA ILE A 153 3.13 12.37 8.81
C ILE A 153 2.16 11.26 9.24
N LYS A 154 2.32 10.73 10.45
CA LYS A 154 1.47 9.66 10.97
C LYS A 154 -0.01 10.06 11.00
N LEU A 155 -0.31 11.30 11.38
CA LEU A 155 -1.67 11.81 11.40
C LEU A 155 -2.28 11.85 9.99
N ILE A 156 -1.54 12.35 8.99
CA ILE A 156 -2.04 12.38 7.61
C ILE A 156 -2.17 10.96 7.04
N MET A 157 -1.22 10.05 7.30
CA MET A 157 -1.35 8.64 6.88
C MET A 157 -2.59 8.00 7.50
N LYS A 158 -2.80 8.20 8.80
CA LYS A 158 -3.97 7.69 9.52
C LYS A 158 -5.29 8.22 8.95
N LEU A 159 -5.34 9.48 8.55
CA LEU A 159 -6.49 10.07 7.86
C LEU A 159 -6.79 9.36 6.53
N ILE A 160 -5.75 8.99 5.76
CA ILE A 160 -5.89 8.23 4.52
C ILE A 160 -6.38 6.82 4.82
N ASP A 161 -5.68 6.10 5.70
CA ASP A 161 -5.95 4.69 6.04
C ASP A 161 -7.36 4.50 6.61
N ASN A 162 -7.84 5.43 7.44
CA ASN A 162 -9.19 5.38 8.02
C ASN A 162 -10.25 6.06 7.16
N GLY A 163 -9.90 6.55 5.97
CA GLY A 163 -10.83 7.19 5.05
C GLY A 163 -11.53 8.44 5.60
N HIS A 164 -10.86 9.18 6.49
CA HIS A 164 -11.40 10.38 7.14
C HIS A 164 -11.33 11.61 6.21
N TYR A 165 -11.82 11.46 4.99
CA TYR A 165 -11.78 12.47 3.93
C TYR A 165 -12.65 13.69 4.18
N GLU A 166 -13.55 13.63 5.18
CA GLU A 166 -14.32 14.79 5.64
C GLU A 166 -13.44 15.94 6.15
N PHE A 167 -12.19 15.67 6.57
CA PHE A 167 -11.25 16.70 7.03
C PHE A 167 -10.50 17.42 5.90
N LYS A 168 -10.88 17.23 4.64
CA LYS A 168 -10.24 17.86 3.46
C LYS A 168 -10.09 19.37 3.55
N GLU A 169 -11.09 20.08 4.09
CA GLU A 169 -10.99 21.54 4.26
C GLU A 169 -9.91 21.93 5.26
N THR A 170 -9.81 21.19 6.38
CA THR A 170 -8.78 21.39 7.40
C THR A 170 -7.40 21.08 6.86
N VAL A 171 -7.24 19.97 6.14
CA VAL A 171 -5.96 19.58 5.55
C VAL A 171 -5.52 20.58 4.48
N ALA A 172 -6.43 21.06 3.62
CA ALA A 172 -6.14 22.10 2.64
C ALA A 172 -5.70 23.41 3.32
N PHE A 173 -6.39 23.82 4.40
CA PHE A 173 -6.00 24.99 5.18
C PHE A 173 -4.58 24.85 5.75
N LEU A 174 -4.28 23.75 6.44
CA LEU A 174 -2.97 23.49 7.04
C LEU A 174 -1.86 23.44 5.99
N LEU A 175 -2.11 22.80 4.85
CA LEU A 175 -1.16 22.68 3.74
C LEU A 175 -0.72 24.05 3.22
N THR A 176 -1.64 25.01 3.14
CA THR A 176 -1.34 26.35 2.61
C THR A 176 -0.66 27.29 3.60
N ARG A 177 -0.65 26.98 4.90
CA ARG A 177 -0.19 27.92 5.95
C ARG A 177 0.98 27.41 6.78
N ASP A 178 0.91 26.16 7.21
CA ASP A 178 1.70 25.71 8.36
C ASP A 178 2.76 24.66 7.97
N VAL A 179 2.60 24.02 6.81
CA VAL A 179 3.46 22.92 6.40
C VAL A 179 4.69 23.40 5.64
N LYS A 180 5.87 23.16 6.22
CA LYS A 180 7.16 23.51 5.61
C LYS A 180 7.75 22.35 4.79
N ALA A 181 7.72 21.15 5.34
CA ALA A 181 8.42 19.99 4.80
C ALA A 181 7.78 19.46 3.50
N ASN A 182 8.61 19.24 2.49
CA ASN A 182 8.17 18.95 1.13
C ASN A 182 7.52 17.57 0.95
N ASN A 183 8.00 16.56 1.68
CA ASN A 183 7.38 15.23 1.73
C ASN A 183 5.97 15.27 2.35
N LEU A 184 5.78 16.04 3.42
CA LEU A 184 4.45 16.20 4.03
C LEU A 184 3.49 16.95 3.11
N LYS A 185 3.96 17.97 2.37
CA LYS A 185 3.16 18.62 1.32
C LYS A 185 2.67 17.60 0.29
N SER A 186 3.55 16.71 -0.18
CA SER A 186 3.18 15.65 -1.14
C SER A 186 2.14 14.70 -0.56
N LEU A 187 2.33 14.27 0.69
CA LEU A 187 1.40 13.36 1.37
C LEU A 187 0.02 14.00 1.60
N MET A 188 -0.02 15.28 1.99
CA MET A 188 -1.27 16.01 2.16
C MET A 188 -2.00 16.25 0.84
N LEU A 189 -1.27 16.53 -0.24
CA LEU A 189 -1.87 16.58 -1.58
C LEU A 189 -2.46 15.23 -2.00
N GLU A 190 -1.81 14.12 -1.65
CA GLU A 190 -2.33 12.78 -1.91
C GLU A 190 -3.61 12.50 -1.12
N PHE A 191 -3.66 12.88 0.16
CA PHE A 191 -4.90 12.86 0.94
C PHE A 191 -6.01 13.69 0.27
N LEU A 192 -5.71 14.92 -0.17
CA LEU A 192 -6.69 15.79 -0.82
C LEU A 192 -7.17 15.23 -2.17
N ARG A 193 -6.29 14.54 -2.92
CA ARG A 193 -6.63 13.81 -4.14
C ARG A 193 -7.65 12.70 -3.84
N PHE A 194 -7.37 11.85 -2.84
CA PHE A 194 -8.32 10.81 -2.41
C PHE A 194 -9.65 11.39 -1.92
N ALA A 195 -9.60 12.50 -1.19
CA ALA A 195 -10.78 13.23 -0.74
C ALA A 195 -11.55 13.97 -1.86
N LYS A 196 -11.07 13.88 -3.11
CA LYS A 196 -11.63 14.57 -4.28
C LYS A 196 -11.81 16.07 -4.04
N TYR A 197 -10.78 16.70 -3.48
CA TYR A 197 -10.77 18.15 -3.22
C TYR A 197 -10.60 18.93 -4.52
N SER A 198 -11.59 19.75 -4.86
CA SER A 198 -11.70 20.40 -6.18
C SER A 198 -11.27 21.87 -6.20
N ASP A 199 -10.93 22.46 -5.05
CA ASP A 199 -10.49 23.85 -4.99
C ASP A 199 -8.97 23.95 -5.23
N PRO A 200 -8.50 25.04 -5.87
CA PRO A 200 -7.08 25.26 -6.08
C PRO A 200 -6.30 25.40 -4.77
N VAL A 201 -5.18 24.70 -4.68
CA VAL A 201 -4.22 24.79 -3.59
C VAL A 201 -2.90 25.28 -4.15
N THR A 202 -2.37 26.36 -3.57
CA THR A 202 -1.05 26.89 -3.92
C THR A 202 -0.03 26.47 -2.87
N ILE A 203 1.08 25.87 -3.31
CA ILE A 203 2.21 25.49 -2.46
C ILE A 203 3.53 25.94 -3.07
N GLU A 204 4.55 26.07 -2.23
CA GLU A 204 5.92 26.33 -2.65
C GLU A 204 6.81 25.12 -2.35
N LYS A 205 7.58 24.66 -3.34
CA LYS A 205 8.56 23.56 -3.20
C LYS A 205 9.84 23.92 -3.93
N TYR A 206 10.97 23.88 -3.23
CA TYR A 206 12.31 24.16 -3.80
C TYR A 206 12.39 25.49 -4.57
N GLY A 207 11.66 26.51 -4.12
CA GLY A 207 11.58 27.84 -4.78
C GLY A 207 10.57 27.93 -5.94
N TYR A 208 9.91 26.83 -6.30
CA TYR A 208 8.83 26.81 -7.28
C TYR A 208 7.48 26.96 -6.59
N SER A 209 6.71 27.99 -6.99
CA SER A 209 5.32 28.16 -6.58
C SER A 209 4.41 27.50 -7.61
N ILE A 210 3.55 26.60 -7.14
CA ILE A 210 2.64 25.84 -7.99
C ILE A 210 1.22 25.91 -7.44
N SER A 211 0.25 26.07 -8.34
CA SER A 211 -1.17 26.01 -8.02
C SER A 211 -1.77 24.80 -8.71
N VAL A 212 -2.38 23.92 -7.92
CA VAL A 212 -2.91 22.63 -8.37
C VAL A 212 -4.33 22.43 -7.89
N ILE A 213 -5.12 21.65 -8.61
CA ILE A 213 -6.41 21.15 -8.14
C ILE A 213 -6.20 19.68 -7.73
N PRO A 214 -6.21 19.34 -6.43
CA PRO A 214 -5.83 18.00 -5.97
C PRO A 214 -6.63 16.86 -6.63
N ALA A 215 -7.94 17.04 -6.84
CA ALA A 215 -8.79 16.04 -7.50
C ALA A 215 -8.38 15.73 -8.96
N GLN A 216 -7.59 16.59 -9.60
CA GLN A 216 -7.12 16.42 -10.98
C GLN A 216 -5.67 15.90 -11.06
N LEU A 217 -4.98 15.80 -9.92
CA LEU A 217 -3.62 15.25 -9.89
C LEU A 217 -3.63 13.76 -10.21
N LYS A 218 -2.59 13.32 -10.90
CA LYS A 218 -2.25 11.88 -10.99
C LYS A 218 -1.72 11.43 -9.63
N GLY A 219 -1.93 10.17 -9.26
CA GLY A 219 -1.34 9.63 -8.04
C GLY A 219 0.19 9.67 -8.06
N ILE A 220 0.79 9.71 -6.88
CA ILE A 220 2.24 9.84 -6.69
C ILE A 220 3.05 8.66 -7.27
N GLU A 221 2.39 7.51 -7.46
CA GLU A 221 2.89 6.34 -8.18
C GLU A 221 3.08 6.59 -9.68
N HIS A 222 2.39 7.57 -10.24
CA HIS A 222 2.40 7.95 -11.65
C HIS A 222 3.16 9.26 -11.92
N ALA A 223 3.94 9.76 -10.95
CA ALA A 223 4.79 10.93 -11.13
C ALA A 223 5.79 10.73 -12.28
N GLU A 224 6.10 11.80 -13.00
CA GLU A 224 6.96 11.77 -14.20
C GLU A 224 8.33 11.13 -13.93
N LEU A 225 8.93 11.42 -12.77
CA LEU A 225 10.22 10.83 -12.38
C LEU A 225 10.14 9.29 -12.33
N LYS A 226 9.07 8.75 -11.73
CA LYS A 226 8.86 7.29 -11.60
C LYS A 226 8.61 6.61 -12.93
N VAL A 227 7.78 7.20 -13.77
CA VAL A 227 7.34 6.55 -15.01
C VAL A 227 8.39 6.67 -16.12
N GLU A 228 9.09 7.80 -16.20
CA GLU A 228 9.94 8.09 -17.37
C GLU A 228 11.44 8.13 -17.08
N VAL A 229 11.86 8.57 -15.88
CA VAL A 229 13.29 8.79 -15.58
C VAL A 229 13.89 7.58 -14.89
N ILE A 230 13.28 7.07 -13.81
CA ILE A 230 13.80 5.92 -13.04
C ILE A 230 14.12 4.72 -13.94
N PRO A 231 13.21 4.22 -14.81
CA PRO A 231 13.50 3.03 -15.61
C PRO A 231 14.74 3.22 -16.51
N LYS A 232 14.86 4.39 -17.15
CA LYS A 232 15.98 4.69 -18.06
C LYS A 232 17.31 4.87 -17.34
N VAL A 233 17.30 5.39 -16.11
CA VAL A 233 18.50 5.47 -15.28
C VAL A 233 18.94 4.07 -14.85
N LEU A 234 18.00 3.22 -14.41
CA LEU A 234 18.29 1.85 -14.03
C LEU A 234 18.83 1.03 -15.21
N ASP A 235 18.28 1.19 -16.40
CA ASP A 235 18.80 0.54 -17.62
C ASP A 235 20.28 0.90 -17.84
N LYS A 236 20.63 2.20 -17.74
CA LYS A 236 22.02 2.67 -17.89
C LYS A 236 22.97 2.17 -16.79
N LEU A 237 22.49 2.05 -15.56
CA LEU A 237 23.29 1.54 -14.45
C LEU A 237 23.49 0.02 -14.56
N SER A 238 22.50 -0.71 -15.08
CA SER A 238 22.55 -2.16 -15.27
C SER A 238 23.66 -2.59 -16.23
N GLU A 239 23.95 -1.76 -17.24
CA GLU A 239 25.03 -2.00 -18.21
C GLU A 239 26.44 -1.86 -17.62
N GLY A 240 26.61 -1.25 -16.42
CA GLY A 240 27.93 -0.93 -15.85
C GLY A 240 28.15 -1.22 -14.35
N ALA A 241 27.11 -1.38 -13.53
CA ALA A 241 27.21 -1.51 -12.08
C ALA A 241 25.99 -2.23 -11.45
N LEU A 242 25.99 -3.57 -11.49
CA LEU A 242 24.85 -4.39 -11.03
C LEU A 242 24.48 -4.22 -9.54
N HIS A 243 25.38 -3.67 -8.71
CA HIS A 243 25.22 -3.62 -7.26
C HIS A 243 24.54 -2.34 -6.71
N ILE A 244 24.32 -1.31 -7.54
CA ILE A 244 23.72 -0.03 -7.08
C ILE A 244 22.25 0.14 -7.48
N SER A 245 21.71 -0.76 -8.33
CA SER A 245 20.37 -0.60 -8.90
C SER A 245 19.25 -0.56 -7.85
N GLU A 246 19.31 -1.41 -6.81
CA GLU A 246 18.32 -1.41 -5.73
C GLU A 246 18.35 -0.10 -4.92
N GLU A 247 19.55 0.36 -4.57
CA GLU A 247 19.72 1.61 -3.84
C GLU A 247 19.32 2.82 -4.67
N ALA A 248 19.69 2.85 -5.96
CA ALA A 248 19.27 3.88 -6.89
C ALA A 248 17.74 3.94 -7.02
N THR A 249 17.09 2.77 -7.09
CA THR A 249 15.63 2.67 -7.11
C THR A 249 15.03 3.27 -5.83
N ARG A 250 15.57 2.93 -4.66
CA ARG A 250 15.11 3.44 -3.37
C ARG A 250 15.23 4.97 -3.29
N VAL A 251 16.41 5.51 -3.57
CA VAL A 251 16.71 6.96 -3.52
C VAL A 251 15.83 7.73 -4.50
N MET A 252 15.75 7.31 -5.76
CA MET A 252 14.95 8.02 -6.76
C MET A 252 13.45 7.95 -6.47
N ASN A 253 12.95 6.87 -5.88
CA ASN A 253 11.55 6.81 -5.45
C ASN A 253 11.25 7.84 -4.34
N ASN A 254 12.17 8.02 -3.38
CA ASN A 254 12.04 9.05 -2.36
C ASN A 254 12.10 10.46 -2.98
N HIS A 255 13.02 10.69 -3.93
CA HIS A 255 13.08 11.96 -4.68
C HIS A 255 11.79 12.23 -5.45
N SER A 256 11.16 11.21 -6.01
CA SER A 256 9.87 11.35 -6.69
C SER A 256 8.78 11.83 -5.73
N ILE A 257 8.77 11.34 -4.48
CA ILE A 257 7.82 11.80 -3.46
C ILE A 257 8.12 13.25 -3.11
N LEU A 258 9.39 13.59 -2.91
CA LEU A 258 9.82 14.94 -2.58
C LEU A 258 9.52 15.96 -3.68
N LEU A 259 9.57 15.58 -4.95
CA LEU A 259 9.30 16.47 -6.08
C LEU A 259 7.81 16.61 -6.42
N TYR A 260 6.98 15.61 -6.11
CA TYR A 260 5.54 15.67 -6.41
C TYR A 260 4.85 16.93 -5.81
N PRO A 261 3.97 17.64 -6.53
CA PRO A 261 3.46 17.39 -7.88
C PRO A 261 4.15 18.28 -8.94
N LEU A 262 5.41 18.69 -8.72
CA LEU A 262 6.14 19.50 -9.70
C LEU A 262 6.23 18.75 -11.03
N ASN A 263 5.89 19.43 -12.14
CA ASN A 263 6.20 18.94 -13.46
C ASN A 263 7.70 19.11 -13.72
N ILE A 264 8.49 18.07 -13.44
CA ILE A 264 9.95 18.12 -13.54
C ILE A 264 10.45 18.44 -14.96
N PHE A 265 9.61 18.19 -15.98
CA PHE A 265 9.94 18.45 -17.38
C PHE A 265 9.71 19.90 -17.83
N GLU A 266 8.98 20.69 -17.04
CA GLU A 266 8.97 22.14 -17.19
C GLU A 266 10.23 22.79 -16.62
N ILE A 267 10.92 22.10 -15.70
CA ILE A 267 12.17 22.56 -15.10
C ILE A 267 13.36 22.22 -16.01
N TYR A 268 13.52 20.93 -16.34
CA TYR A 268 14.58 20.42 -17.22
C TYR A 268 14.08 19.26 -18.06
N ASN A 269 14.65 19.06 -19.25
CA ASN A 269 14.16 17.99 -20.12
C ASN A 269 14.53 16.59 -19.60
N ALA A 270 13.82 15.56 -20.07
CA ALA A 270 14.00 14.20 -19.57
C ALA A 270 15.44 13.67 -19.71
N ASN A 271 16.15 14.01 -20.80
CA ASN A 271 17.51 13.51 -21.01
C ASN A 271 18.50 14.11 -20.01
N GLU A 272 18.31 15.37 -19.62
CA GLU A 272 19.14 16.03 -18.59
C GLU A 272 18.94 15.39 -17.21
N TRP A 273 17.70 15.08 -16.84
CA TRP A 273 17.43 14.33 -15.61
C TRP A 273 18.10 12.96 -15.62
N ILE A 274 17.94 12.20 -16.70
CA ILE A 274 18.50 10.86 -16.83
C ILE A 274 20.02 10.89 -16.78
N SER A 275 20.68 11.79 -17.52
CA SER A 275 22.14 11.88 -17.53
C SER A 275 22.69 12.32 -16.18
N THR A 276 22.01 13.26 -15.51
CA THR A 276 22.48 13.77 -14.21
C THR A 276 22.34 12.73 -13.11
N TYR A 277 21.23 11.97 -13.07
CA TYR A 277 21.09 10.85 -12.14
C TYR A 277 22.09 9.70 -12.42
N ASP A 278 22.34 9.38 -13.70
CA ASP A 278 23.37 8.40 -14.07
C ASP A 278 24.75 8.82 -13.53
N VAL A 279 25.11 10.10 -13.68
CA VAL A 279 26.35 10.66 -13.14
C VAL A 279 26.38 10.68 -11.62
N TYR A 280 25.27 11.04 -10.96
CA TYR A 280 25.14 11.03 -9.51
C TYR A 280 25.42 9.64 -8.92
N PHE A 281 24.80 8.58 -9.43
CA PHE A 281 25.03 7.23 -8.92
C PHE A 281 26.42 6.68 -9.28
N LYS A 282 26.94 7.01 -10.47
CA LYS A 282 28.31 6.63 -10.87
C LYS A 282 29.38 7.32 -10.01
N SER A 283 29.16 8.57 -9.61
CA SER A 283 30.11 9.29 -8.74
C SER A 283 30.16 8.70 -7.33
N MET A 284 29.04 8.20 -6.80
CA MET A 284 28.99 7.50 -5.51
C MET A 284 29.88 6.24 -5.47
N ILE A 285 30.12 5.58 -6.60
CA ILE A 285 30.99 4.40 -6.73
C ILE A 285 32.37 4.72 -7.31
N GLY A 286 32.72 6.01 -7.40
CA GLY A 286 34.05 6.46 -7.81
C GLY A 286 34.33 6.36 -9.32
N ILE A 287 33.30 6.22 -10.16
CA ILE A 287 33.45 6.26 -11.61
C ILE A 287 33.53 7.72 -12.07
N GLN A 288 34.57 8.05 -12.83
CA GLN A 288 34.70 9.38 -13.45
C GLN A 288 33.62 9.57 -14.51
N THR A 289 32.95 10.71 -14.43
CA THR A 289 31.74 11.01 -15.20
C THR A 289 31.87 12.31 -15.97
N SER A 290 31.11 12.41 -17.06
CA SER A 290 31.05 13.55 -17.98
C SER A 290 30.47 14.80 -17.31
N GLU A 291 30.65 15.97 -17.94
CA GLU A 291 29.91 17.20 -17.57
C GLU A 291 28.39 16.96 -17.63
N VAL A 292 27.71 17.39 -16.58
CA VAL A 292 26.25 17.36 -16.44
C VAL A 292 25.73 18.73 -16.06
N ASN A 293 24.41 18.87 -16.08
CA ASN A 293 23.77 20.09 -15.63
C ASN A 293 23.98 20.25 -14.11
N GLU A 294 24.82 21.21 -13.72
CA GLU A 294 25.20 21.46 -12.32
C GLU A 294 23.99 21.84 -11.45
N ASP A 295 23.00 22.53 -12.00
CA ASP A 295 21.81 22.93 -11.26
C ASP A 295 20.94 21.72 -10.89
N ILE A 296 20.75 20.78 -11.83
CA ILE A 296 20.04 19.52 -11.57
C ILE A 296 20.80 18.70 -10.53
N LEU A 297 22.12 18.63 -10.64
CA LEU A 297 22.95 17.86 -9.72
C LEU A 297 22.87 18.43 -8.30
N ASN A 298 22.92 19.76 -8.17
CA ASN A 298 22.71 20.45 -6.89
C ASN A 298 21.32 20.18 -6.32
N LEU A 299 20.28 20.21 -7.14
CA LEU A 299 18.93 19.86 -6.70
C LEU A 299 18.85 18.40 -6.22
N ILE A 300 19.48 17.45 -6.92
CA ILE A 300 19.54 16.04 -6.49
C ILE A 300 20.20 15.92 -5.12
N TYR A 301 21.32 16.60 -4.86
CA TYR A 301 21.95 16.60 -3.54
C TYR A 301 21.05 17.20 -2.45
N VAL A 302 20.28 18.25 -2.77
CA VAL A 302 19.29 18.82 -1.85
C VAL A 302 18.17 17.83 -1.52
N LEU A 303 17.72 17.04 -2.49
CA LEU A 303 16.71 16.00 -2.29
C LEU A 303 17.25 14.86 -1.41
N ASP A 304 18.47 14.41 -1.66
CA ASP A 304 19.11 13.31 -0.93
C ASP A 304 19.32 13.66 0.54
N GLY A 305 19.69 14.91 0.84
CA GLY A 305 19.82 15.41 2.20
C GLY A 305 18.50 15.52 2.99
N GLN A 306 17.35 15.20 2.38
CA GLN A 306 16.03 15.17 3.03
C GLN A 306 15.47 13.75 3.23
N ILE A 307 16.21 12.73 2.79
CA ILE A 307 15.89 11.31 3.01
C ILE A 307 16.35 10.89 4.42
#